data_AF-A0A7X9JM11-F1
#
_entry.id   AF-A0A7X9JM11-F1
#
_cell.length_a   1.000
_cell.length_b   1.000
_cell.length_c   1.000
_cell.angle_alpha   90.00
_cell.angle_beta   90.00
_cell.angle_gamma   90.00
#
_symmetry.space_group_name_H-M   'P 1'
#
loop_
_entity.id
_entity.type
_entity.pdbx_description
1 polymer ?
#
loop_
_entity_poly.entity_id
_entity_poly.type
_entity_poly.pdbx_seq_one_letter_code
_entity_poly.pdbx_strand_id
1 'polypeptide(L)'
;MRAFIRRLFDQNGKETGAILSVVFGARTNIQQKNIIENRLIQYAFDALYPCEGLNIYREMYIDTPSITVIKNINNLPEQNITF
;
A
#
# COMPACT_ATOMS: atom_id res chain seq x y z
N MET A 1 -16.87 7.50 -6.02
CA MET A 1 -15.51 6.97 -5.74
C MET A 1 -15.48 6.57 -4.28
N ARG A 2 -15.00 5.37 -3.96
CA ARG A 2 -14.90 4.89 -2.58
C ARG A 2 -13.46 4.48 -2.29
N ALA A 3 -12.86 5.06 -1.26
CA ALA A 3 -11.57 4.65 -0.75
C ALA A 3 -11.73 3.78 0.50
N PHE A 4 -10.85 2.81 0.69
CA PHE A 4 -10.80 2.02 1.92
C PHE A 4 -9.37 1.60 2.25
N ILE A 5 -9.14 1.35 3.53
CA ILE A 5 -7.88 0.92 4.11
C ILE A 5 -8.14 -0.41 4.80
N ARG A 6 -7.41 -1.45 4.43
CA ARG A 6 -7.41 -2.75 5.12
C ARG A 6 -6.07 -2.92 5.81
N ARG A 7 -6.05 -2.87 7.14
CA ARG A 7 -4.82 -3.08 7.92
C ARG A 7 -4.41 -4.54 7.89
N LEU A 8 -3.12 -4.78 7.77
CA LEU A 8 -2.49 -6.08 7.81
C LEU A 8 -1.86 -6.28 9.18
N PHE A 9 -2.06 -7.46 9.76
CA PHE A 9 -1.54 -7.83 11.06
C PHE A 9 -0.78 -9.13 10.96
N ASP A 10 0.29 -9.27 11.76
CA ASP A 10 0.93 -10.56 11.97
C ASP A 10 0.11 -11.47 12.89
N GLN A 11 0.60 -12.69 13.09
CA GLN A 11 0.00 -13.69 13.98
C GLN A 11 -0.08 -13.26 15.45
N ASN A 12 0.67 -12.23 15.87
CA ASN A 12 0.66 -11.69 17.22
C ASN A 12 -0.26 -10.46 17.35
N GLY A 13 -0.98 -10.09 16.28
CA GLY A 13 -1.84 -8.91 16.24
C GLY A 13 -1.09 -7.59 16.07
N LYS A 14 0.20 -7.62 15.71
CA LYS A 14 0.99 -6.41 15.42
C LYS A 14 0.72 -5.97 13.98
N GLU A 15 0.40 -4.69 13.79
CA GLU A 15 0.19 -4.13 12.46
C GLU A 15 1.49 -4.14 11.63
N THR A 16 1.47 -4.83 10.50
CA THR A 16 2.61 -4.97 9.56
C THR A 16 2.47 -4.10 8.32
N GLY A 17 1.32 -3.46 8.14
CA GLY A 17 1.06 -2.58 7.02
C GLY A 17 -0.42 -2.43 6.71
N ALA A 18 -0.73 -1.99 5.49
CA ALA A 18 -2.10 -1.86 5.04
C ALA A 18 -2.21 -1.94 3.52
N ILE A 19 -3.37 -2.38 3.04
CA ILE A 19 -3.79 -2.28 1.65
C ILE A 19 -4.69 -1.06 1.53
N LEU A 20 -4.29 -0.10 0.71
CA LEU A 20 -5.11 1.05 0.33
C LEU A 20 -5.69 0.80 -1.05
N SER A 21 -6.99 1.03 -1.22
CA SER A 21 -7.62 0.85 -2.52
C SER A 21 -8.68 1.90 -2.77
N VAL A 22 -8.88 2.22 -4.05
CA VAL A 22 -9.92 3.12 -4.51
C VAL A 22 -10.73 2.42 -5.59
N VAL A 23 -12.05 2.30 -5.39
CA VAL A 23 -12.96 1.69 -6.36
C VAL A 23 -13.69 2.78 -7.13
N PHE A 24 -13.71 2.62 -8.45
CA PHE A 24 -14.44 3.47 -9.38
C PHE A 24 -15.73 2.79 -9.83
N GLY A 25 -16.82 3.55 -9.93
CA GLY A 25 -18.08 3.05 -10.50
C GLY A 25 -18.08 2.99 -12.03
N ALA A 26 -16.97 3.36 -12.68
CA ALA A 26 -16.78 3.40 -14.12
C ALA A 26 -15.32 3.11 -14.47
N ARG A 27 -15.05 2.69 -15.71
CA ARG A 27 -13.67 2.46 -16.19
C ARG A 27 -12.88 3.77 -16.14
N THR A 28 -11.71 3.72 -15.51
CA THR A 28 -10.75 4.83 -15.46
C THR A 28 -9.60 4.58 -16.44
N ASN A 29 -9.05 5.67 -16.98
CA ASN A 29 -7.89 5.58 -17.87
C ASN A 29 -6.59 5.42 -17.07
N ILE A 30 -5.50 5.00 -17.74
CA ILE A 30 -4.21 4.74 -17.12
C ILE A 30 -3.64 5.98 -16.41
N GLN A 31 -3.79 7.17 -17.00
CA GLN A 31 -3.28 8.41 -16.39
C GLN A 31 -3.95 8.73 -15.05
N GLN A 32 -5.28 8.59 -14.98
CA GLN A 32 -6.03 8.78 -13.75
C GLN A 32 -5.60 7.77 -12.69
N LYS A 33 -5.46 6.49 -13.06
CA LYS A 33 -4.99 5.43 -12.15
C LYS A 33 -3.63 5.78 -11.54
N ASN A 34 -2.67 6.22 -12.37
CA ASN A 34 -1.34 6.62 -11.89
C ASN A 34 -1.39 7.81 -10.91
N ILE A 35 -2.25 8.81 -11.18
CA ILE A 35 -2.43 9.94 -10.27
C ILE A 35 -2.97 9.47 -8.92
N ILE A 36 -3.94 8.55 -8.93
CA ILE A 36 -4.54 8.00 -7.72
C ILE A 36 -3.51 7.19 -6.94
N GLU A 37 -2.75 6.32 -7.60
CA GLU A 37 -1.67 5.56 -6.95
C GLU A 37 -0.66 6.48 -6.28
N ASN A 38 -0.18 7.52 -6.97
CA ASN A 38 0.74 8.48 -6.38
C ASN A 38 0.15 9.18 -5.14
N ARG A 39 -1.15 9.50 -5.17
CA ARG A 39 -1.85 10.06 -4.00
C ARG A 39 -1.99 9.05 -2.86
N LEU A 40 -2.24 7.78 -3.15
CA LEU A 40 -2.28 6.73 -2.13
C LEU A 40 -0.91 6.54 -1.48
N ILE A 41 0.16 6.58 -2.27
CA ILE A 41 1.54 6.48 -1.79
C ILE A 41 1.87 7.66 -0.89
N GLN A 42 1.55 8.87 -1.35
CA GLN A 42 1.77 10.07 -0.57
C GLN A 42 0.97 10.03 0.75
N TYR A 43 -0.29 9.60 0.70
CA TYR A 43 -1.09 9.41 1.91
C TYR A 43 -0.48 8.37 2.88
N ALA A 44 0.12 7.29 2.35
CA ALA A 44 0.77 6.29 3.18
C ALA A 44 1.97 6.87 3.96
N PHE A 45 2.79 7.70 3.31
CA PHE A 45 3.95 8.37 3.94
C PHE A 45 3.55 9.54 4.85
N ASP A 46 2.59 10.36 4.44
CA ASP A 46 2.28 11.61 5.12
C ASP A 46 1.32 11.40 6.30
N ALA A 47 0.42 10.42 6.21
CA ALA A 47 -0.67 10.25 7.17
C ALA A 47 -0.73 8.88 7.85
N LEU A 48 -0.56 7.78 7.10
CA LEU A 48 -0.80 6.45 7.66
C LEU A 48 0.39 5.95 8.49
N TYR A 49 1.61 6.12 7.98
CA TYR A 49 2.85 5.67 8.61
C TYR A 49 3.93 6.77 8.52
N PRO A 50 3.71 7.90 9.20
CA PRO A 50 4.67 9.01 9.17
C PRO A 50 6.01 8.56 9.74
N CYS A 51 7.09 8.98 9.07
CA CYS A 51 8.47 8.69 9.44
C CYS A 51 8.87 7.20 9.45
N GLU A 52 8.07 6.31 8.87
CA GLU A 52 8.45 4.90 8.68
C GLU A 52 9.07 4.64 7.30
N GLY A 53 10.03 3.70 7.22
CA GLY A 53 10.47 3.12 5.95
C GLY A 53 9.38 2.17 5.43
N LEU A 54 8.88 2.42 4.22
CA LEU A 54 7.77 1.69 3.62
C LEU A 54 8.22 0.93 2.37
N ASN A 55 7.84 -0.34 2.27
CA ASN A 55 7.80 -1.06 1.01
C ASN A 55 6.42 -0.94 0.39
N ILE A 56 6.36 -0.52 -0.87
CA ILE A 56 5.10 -0.28 -1.57
C ILE A 56 5.03 -1.15 -2.81
N TYR A 57 4.00 -1.99 -2.87
CA TYR A 57 3.65 -2.75 -4.06
C TYR A 57 2.42 -2.11 -4.69
N ARG A 58 2.49 -1.82 -5.99
CA ARG A 58 1.37 -1.27 -6.76
C ARG A 58 0.67 -2.41 -7.47
N GLU A 59 -0.64 -2.46 -7.37
CA GLU A 59 -1.44 -3.45 -8.07
C GLU A 59 -2.65 -2.76 -8.72
N MET A 60 -2.77 -2.97 -10.03
CA MET A 60 -3.70 -2.22 -10.87
C MET A 60 -4.69 -3.17 -11.52
N TYR A 61 -5.91 -3.23 -10.96
CA TYR A 61 -7.04 -3.89 -11.61
C TYR A 61 -7.79 -2.91 -12.53
N ILE A 62 -8.65 -3.45 -13.41
CA ILE A 62 -9.34 -2.69 -14.48
C ILE A 62 -10.14 -1.50 -13.93
N ASP A 63 -10.67 -1.59 -12.71
CA ASP A 63 -11.53 -0.60 -12.05
C ASP A 63 -11.04 -0.20 -10.65
N THR A 64 -9.94 -0.79 -10.17
CA THR A 64 -9.50 -0.69 -8.78
C THR A 64 -7.97 -0.52 -8.71
N PRO A 65 -7.45 0.72 -8.69
CA PRO A 65 -6.07 0.97 -8.26
C PRO A 65 -5.94 0.68 -6.76
N SER A 66 -4.88 -0.06 -6.42
CA SER A 66 -4.55 -0.43 -5.05
C SER A 66 -3.05 -0.38 -4.83
N ILE A 67 -2.67 -0.05 -3.59
CA ILE A 67 -1.30 -0.22 -3.12
C ILE A 67 -1.29 -1.07 -1.86
N THR A 68 -0.32 -1.97 -1.77
CA THR A 68 0.01 -2.69 -0.55
C THR A 68 1.22 -2.02 0.07
N VAL A 69 1.06 -1.57 1.30
CA VAL A 69 2.10 -0.94 2.10
C VAL A 69 2.55 -1.93 3.16
N ILE A 70 3.83 -2.27 3.15
CA ILE A 70 4.50 -3.00 4.22
C ILE A 70 5.35 -1.99 4.98
N LYS A 71 5.12 -1.89 6.28
CA LYS A 71 5.78 -0.90 7.13
C LYS A 71 6.91 -1.53 7.94
N ASN A 72 7.69 -0.70 8.64
CA ASN A 72 8.74 -1.16 9.54
C ASN A 72 9.82 -2.04 8.87
N ILE A 73 10.12 -1.78 7.58
CA ILE A 73 11.09 -2.58 6.79
C ILE A 73 12.49 -2.58 7.42
N ASN A 74 12.85 -1.50 8.11
CA ASN A 74 14.14 -1.34 8.76
C ASN A 74 14.35 -2.31 9.94
N ASN A 75 13.28 -2.94 10.42
CA ASN A 75 13.29 -3.86 11.57
C ASN A 75 12.82 -5.26 11.17
N LEU A 76 12.81 -5.60 9.88
CA LEU A 76 12.52 -6.96 9.43
C LEU A 76 13.74 -7.87 9.68
N PRO A 77 13.54 -9.13 10.09
CA PRO A 77 14.63 -10.07 10.27
C PRO A 77 15.30 -10.36 8.92
N GLU A 78 16.61 -10.15 8.87
CA GLU A 78 17.42 -10.49 7.70
C GLU A 78 17.75 -11.98 7.70
N GLN A 79 17.51 -12.67 6.58
CA GLN A 79 17.96 -14.04 6.37
C GLN A 79 19.01 -14.07 5.27
N ASN A 80 20.25 -14.35 5.65
CA ASN A 80 21.33 -14.58 4.69
C ASN A 80 21.15 -15.94 4.01
N ILE A 81 21.14 -15.95 2.68
CA ILE A 81 21.15 -17.16 1.87
C ILE A 81 22.52 -17.29 1.19
N THR A 82 23.14 -18.45 1.33
CA THR A 82 24.39 -18.80 0.63
C THR A 82 24.03 -19.56 -0.64
N PHE A 83 24.51 -19.10 -1.79
CA PHE A 83 24.36 -19.78 -3.08
C PHE A 83 25.51 -20.75 -3.31
#